data_AF-A0A955D7Q3-F1
#
_entry.id   AF-A0A955D7Q3-F1
#
_cell.length_a   1.000
_cell.length_b   1.000
_cell.length_c   1.000
_cell.angle_alpha   90.00
_cell.angle_beta   90.00
_cell.angle_gamma   90.00
#
_symmetry.space_group_name_H-M   'P 1'
#
loop_
_entity.id
_entity.type
_entity.pdbx_description
1 polymer ?
#
loop_
_entity_poly.entity_id
_entity_poly.type
_entity_poly.pdbx_seq_one_letter_code
_entity_poly.pdbx_strand_id
1 'polypeptide(L)' 'MLLASVAMIGFASLGAGGCQHSLFKRGVHRSQFETYDTIRNRHAPDAFEDEFRSRRINLRGRLLND' A
#
# COMPACT_ATOMS: atom_id res chain seq x y z
N MET A 1 -21.84 -31.85 16.20
CA MET A 1 -21.53 -30.46 16.61
C MET A 1 -20.05 -30.11 16.42
N LEU A 2 -19.09 -30.94 16.87
CA LEU A 2 -17.64 -30.69 16.70
C LEU A 2 -17.16 -30.52 15.24
N LEU A 3 -17.71 -31.28 14.29
CA LEU A 3 -17.33 -31.18 12.87
C LEU A 3 -17.74 -29.83 12.24
N ALA A 4 -18.90 -29.30 12.62
CA ALA A 4 -19.40 -28.02 12.11
C ALA A 4 -18.55 -26.83 12.58
N SER A 5 -18.07 -26.88 13.83
CA SER A 5 -17.18 -25.85 14.38
C SER A 5 -15.80 -25.82 13.70
N VAL A 6 -15.24 -26.99 13.37
CA VAL A 6 -13.93 -27.07 12.68
C VAL A 6 -14.05 -26.54 11.25
N ALA A 7 -15.13 -26.84 10.55
CA ALA A 7 -15.40 -26.32 9.21
C ALA A 7 -15.54 -24.78 9.19
N MET A 8 -16.17 -24.20 10.22
CA MET A 8 -16.36 -22.75 10.30
C MET A 8 -15.03 -22.01 10.54
N ILE A 9 -14.15 -22.55 11.38
CA ILE A 9 -12.81 -22.00 11.65
C ILE A 9 -11.94 -22.09 10.39
N GLY A 10 -12.02 -23.20 9.65
CA GLY A 10 -11.32 -23.36 8.36
C GLY A 10 -11.73 -22.29 7.34
N PHE A 11 -13.02 -22.01 7.20
CA PHE A 11 -13.51 -20.96 6.29
C PHE A 11 -13.08 -19.55 6.71
N ALA A 12 -13.06 -19.24 8.00
CA ALA A 12 -12.60 -17.94 8.50
C ALA A 12 -11.12 -17.67 8.19
N SER A 13 -10.29 -18.72 8.17
CA SER A 13 -8.85 -18.60 7.89
C SER A 13 -8.53 -18.33 6.41
N LEU A 14 -9.37 -18.82 5.48
CA LEU A 14 -9.18 -18.61 4.03
C LEU A 14 -9.43 -17.15 3.61
N GLY A 15 -10.28 -16.41 4.34
CA GLY A 15 -10.53 -14.99 4.07
C GLY A 15 -9.48 -14.04 4.69
N ALA A 16 -8.66 -14.52 5.62
CA ALA A 16 -7.66 -13.69 6.31
C ALA A 16 -6.35 -13.54 5.52
N GLY A 17 -6.16 -14.32 4.44
CA GLY A 17 -5.04 -14.18 3.50
C GLY A 17 -5.18 -13.00 2.52
N GLY A 18 -5.83 -11.91 2.94
CA GLY A 18 -6.01 -10.70 2.12
C GLY A 18 -4.69 -10.03 1.75
N CYS A 19 -4.70 -9.34 0.60
CA CYS A 19 -3.61 -8.57 -0.03
C CYS A 19 -2.28 -8.50 0.77
N GLN A 20 -1.37 -9.45 0.51
CA GLN A 20 -0.03 -9.47 1.09
C GLN A 20 0.85 -8.29 0.64
N HIS A 21 0.48 -7.60 -0.43
CA HIS A 21 1.22 -6.46 -0.95
C HIS A 21 0.60 -5.15 -0.45
N SER A 22 1.18 -4.60 0.61
CA SER A 22 0.82 -3.24 1.04
C SER A 22 1.19 -2.27 -0.06
N LEU A 23 0.17 -1.66 -0.68
CA LEU A 23 0.37 -0.54 -1.60
C LEU A 23 1.32 0.48 -0.97
N PHE A 24 1.17 0.78 0.31
CA PHE A 24 1.90 1.83 1.04
C PHE A 24 3.26 1.42 1.62
N LYS A 25 3.86 0.32 1.17
CA LYS A 25 5.17 -0.10 1.66
C LYS A 25 6.24 0.95 1.32
N ARG A 26 6.98 1.39 2.35
CA ARG A 26 8.10 2.35 2.21
C ARG A 26 9.28 1.68 1.50
N GLY A 27 10.00 2.45 0.69
CA GLY A 27 11.19 1.98 -0.03
C GLY A 27 10.92 0.98 -1.15
N VAL A 28 9.65 0.81 -1.55
CA VAL A 28 9.29 0.03 -2.74
C VAL A 28 9.16 0.96 -3.92
N HIS A 29 9.73 0.54 -5.04
CA HIS A 29 9.68 1.33 -6.25
C HIS A 29 8.23 1.56 -6.72
N ARG A 30 7.88 2.82 -7.01
CA ARG A 30 6.53 3.22 -7.44
C ARG A 30 6.30 2.95 -8.92
N SER A 31 7.33 3.18 -9.74
CA SER A 31 7.30 2.98 -11.18
C SER A 31 8.71 2.69 -11.68
N GLN A 32 8.81 2.22 -12.92
CA GLN A 32 10.10 2.05 -13.60
C GLN A 32 10.83 3.38 -13.82
N PHE A 33 10.12 4.51 -13.71
CA PHE A 33 10.65 5.84 -13.93
C PHE A 33 11.24 6.49 -12.67
N GLU A 34 11.02 5.90 -11.49
CA GLU A 34 11.47 6.48 -10.23
C GLU A 34 12.99 6.66 -10.15
N THR A 35 13.76 5.77 -10.78
CA THR A 35 15.21 5.94 -10.90
C THR A 35 15.56 7.22 -11.65
N TYR A 36 14.86 7.51 -12.75
CA TYR A 36 15.08 8.72 -13.55
C TYR A 36 14.64 9.98 -12.79
N ASP A 37 13.52 9.92 -12.07
CA ASP A 37 13.04 11.03 -11.26
C ASP A 37 13.99 11.34 -10.10
N THR A 38 14.54 10.32 -9.46
CA THR A 38 15.53 10.46 -8.40
C THR A 38 16.79 11.17 -8.92
N ILE A 39 17.33 10.74 -10.07
CA ILE A 39 18.51 11.35 -10.69
C ILE A 39 18.24 12.83 -11.06
N ARG A 40 17.01 13.15 -11.44
CA ARG A 40 16.59 14.51 -11.82
C ARG A 40 16.08 15.36 -10.66
N ASN A 41 16.17 14.89 -9.41
CA ASN A 41 15.59 15.54 -8.23
C ASN A 41 14.09 15.85 -8.36
N ARG A 42 13.34 15.01 -9.08
CA ARG A 42 11.87 15.09 -9.23
C ARG A 42 11.13 14.06 -8.36
N HIS A 43 11.83 13.43 -7.42
CA HIS A 43 11.23 12.44 -6.53
C HIS A 43 10.15 13.09 -5.64
N ALA A 44 8.92 12.57 -5.73
CA ALA A 44 7.81 13.04 -4.90
C ALA A 44 7.81 12.34 -3.53
N PRO A 45 7.61 13.06 -2.40
CA PRO A 45 7.62 12.47 -1.07
C PRO A 45 6.48 11.46 -0.86
N ASP A 46 6.69 10.46 0.00
CA ASP A 46 5.72 9.40 0.33
C ASP A 46 4.47 9.93 1.04
N ALA A 47 4.63 11.02 1.78
CA ALA A 47 3.59 11.68 2.54
C ALA A 47 3.82 13.19 2.52
N PHE A 48 2.75 13.95 2.68
CA PHE A 48 2.77 15.39 2.85
C PHE A 48 1.88 15.79 4.02
N GLU A 49 2.11 16.98 4.54
CA GLU A 49 1.23 17.60 5.54
C GLU A 49 0.18 18.42 4.80
N ASP A 50 -1.09 18.19 5.11
CA ASP A 50 -2.20 18.94 4.52
C ASP A 50 -2.44 20.27 5.26
N GLU A 51 -3.38 21.06 4.76
CA GLU A 51 -3.74 22.38 5.29
C GLU A 51 -4.27 22.32 6.74
N PHE A 52 -4.68 21.13 7.20
CA PHE A 52 -5.18 20.87 8.54
C PHE A 52 -4.10 20.27 9.46
N ARG A 53 -2.83 20.34 9.06
CA ARG A 53 -1.68 19.73 9.77
C ARG A 53 -1.82 18.21 9.95
N SER A 54 -2.60 17.57 9.10
CA SER A 54 -2.76 16.13 9.11
C SER A 54 -1.78 15.50 8.11
N ARG A 55 -1.04 14.48 8.55
CA ARG A 55 -0.14 13.74 7.68
C ARG A 55 -0.96 12.85 6.74
N ARG A 56 -0.85 13.12 5.43
CA ARG A 56 -1.52 12.35 4.37
C ARG A 56 -0.50 11.60 3.53
N ILE A 57 -0.87 10.41 3.08
CA ILE A 57 -0.07 9.64 2.11
C ILE A 57 -0.21 10.30 0.74
N ASN A 58 0.88 10.43 0.00
CA ASN A 58 0.87 10.95 -1.35
C ASN A 58 0.35 9.90 -2.35
N LEU A 59 -0.98 9.75 -2.40
CA LEU A 59 -1.65 8.80 -3.30
C LEU A 59 -1.47 9.18 -4.77
N ARG A 60 -1.46 10.48 -5.10
CA ARG A 60 -1.33 10.97 -6.48
C ARG A 60 0.00 10.54 -7.08
N GLY A 61 1.11 10.82 -6.37
CA GLY A 61 2.44 10.39 -6.80
C GLY A 61 2.68 8.87 -6.76
N ARG A 62 1.67 8.07 -6.34
CA ARG A 62 1.73 6.60 -6.27
C ARG A 62 0.77 5.91 -7.24
N LEU A 63 -0.38 6.49 -7.56
CA LEU A 63 -1.43 5.87 -8.37
C LEU A 63 -1.66 6.53 -9.74
N LEU A 64 -1.24 7.79 -9.93
CA LEU A 64 -1.58 8.59 -11.11
C LEU A 64 -0.33 9.03 -11.91
N ASN A 65 0.77 8.28 -11.81
CA ASN A 65 1.94 8.54 -12.66
C ASN A 65 1.67 7.94 -14.05
N ASP A 66 1.06 8.74 -14.92
CA ASP A 66 1.04 8.54 -16.38
C ASP A 66 2.27 9.22 -17.03
#